data_AF-A0A8D2ZGB9-F1
#
_entry.id   AF-A0A8D2ZGB9-F1
#
_cell.length_a   1.000
_cell.length_b   1.000
_cell.length_c   1.000
_cell.angle_alpha   90.00
_cell.angle_beta   90.00
_cell.angle_gamma   90.00
#
_symmetry.space_group_name_H-M   'P 1'
#
loop_
_entity.id
_entity.type
_entity.pdbx_description
1 polymer ?
#
loop_
_entity_poly.entity_id
_entity_poly.type
_entity_poly.pdbx_seq_one_letter_code
_entity_poly.pdbx_strand_id
1 'polypeptide(L)'
;MSHRKHFKNLKPLAFSSSDLSVNDEDQSAGSTEDHLAVERGVEEVHLPGKVPDLEVDKGAAGDVVLVDFVGALEEQCLIGRHLVEYNLGKCAGHNVTGSRMTTALLCFLLAGPVLLVAASPVHDPNNGTTPLVIWHGMGDSCCNPLSMGAIKKMIEEEISGIYVLSLMIGKNVIEDTENGFFKDVNEQVSMVCSQLAQDPKLKGGYNAMGFSQGGQFLRAVAQRCPSPQMKTLISVGGQHQGVYGLPRCPGESSHICDMIRKALNSGAYTDMVQKHLVQAQYWHDPLNDDLYKKHSLFLADINQERVVNETYKKNLQQLEKFVMVKFLQDSVVDPVDSEWFGFLKTGQAKETETLQESLLYKEDRLGLAAMDKAEKLVFLATKGDHLQFTREWFNQNLLPYLG
;
A
#
# COMPACT_ATOMS: atom_id res chain seq x y z
N MET A 1 -77.73 10.64 -11.93
CA MET A 1 -77.49 9.17 -11.94
C MET A 1 -76.01 8.97 -11.60
N SER A 2 -75.66 8.70 -10.33
CA SER A 2 -75.41 7.36 -9.73
C SER A 2 -74.25 6.63 -10.44
N HIS A 3 -73.18 6.11 -9.83
CA HIS A 3 -72.81 5.63 -8.48
C HIS A 3 -71.26 5.73 -8.34
N ARG A 4 -70.63 6.15 -7.22
CA ARG A 4 -70.32 5.48 -5.93
C ARG A 4 -69.36 4.26 -5.97
N LYS A 5 -68.21 4.43 -5.27
CA LYS A 5 -67.55 3.58 -4.23
C LYS A 5 -67.14 2.14 -4.64
N HIS A 6 -65.94 1.61 -4.35
CA HIS A 6 -65.29 1.47 -3.03
C HIS A 6 -63.79 1.10 -3.17
N PHE A 7 -62.91 1.80 -2.43
CA PHE A 7 -61.68 1.23 -1.84
C PHE A 7 -61.94 1.08 -0.33
N LYS A 8 -61.58 -0.08 0.25
CA LYS A 8 -61.48 -0.35 1.69
C LYS A 8 -60.21 -1.18 1.90
N ASN A 9 -59.23 -0.62 2.62
CA ASN A 9 -58.75 -1.02 3.96
C ASN A 9 -57.88 -2.31 3.92
N LEU A 10 -56.62 -2.31 4.41
CA LEU A 10 -56.19 -1.97 5.77
C LEU A 10 -54.74 -1.47 5.86
N LYS A 11 -54.50 -0.77 6.98
CA LYS A 11 -53.30 -0.04 7.44
C LYS A 11 -52.30 -0.92 8.21
N PRO A 12 -51.06 -0.42 8.44
CA PRO A 12 -49.95 -1.14 9.05
C PRO A 12 -49.97 -1.09 10.58
N LEU A 13 -49.35 -2.06 11.24
CA LEU A 13 -49.13 -2.07 12.69
C LEU A 13 -47.64 -1.93 13.02
N ALA A 14 -47.36 -0.94 13.86
CA ALA A 14 -46.09 -0.61 14.47
C ALA A 14 -45.73 -1.59 15.59
N PHE A 15 -44.44 -1.89 15.74
CA PHE A 15 -43.90 -2.56 16.92
C PHE A 15 -43.48 -1.52 17.96
N SER A 16 -44.00 -1.66 19.17
CA SER A 16 -43.56 -0.98 20.39
C SER A 16 -42.91 -2.00 21.30
N SER A 17 -41.71 -1.69 21.76
CA SER A 17 -40.95 -2.39 22.79
C SER A 17 -41.40 -1.95 24.18
N SER A 18 -41.72 -2.90 25.06
CA SER A 18 -41.65 -2.69 26.51
C SER A 18 -41.59 -4.01 27.29
N ASP A 19 -40.65 -3.98 28.23
CA ASP A 19 -40.63 -4.59 29.56
C ASP A 19 -40.16 -6.05 29.77
N LEU A 20 -38.93 -6.09 30.31
CA LEU A 20 -38.39 -7.12 31.19
C LEU A 20 -39.35 -7.40 32.36
N SER A 21 -39.49 -8.68 32.71
CA SER A 21 -39.58 -9.09 34.11
C SER A 21 -38.98 -10.48 34.29
N VAL A 22 -38.06 -10.56 35.23
CA VAL A 22 -37.48 -11.78 35.82
C VAL A 22 -38.33 -12.09 37.04
N ASN A 23 -38.62 -13.38 37.29
CA ASN A 23 -38.82 -13.92 38.64
C ASN A 23 -38.44 -15.41 38.65
N ASP A 24 -37.62 -15.73 39.65
CA ASP A 24 -37.07 -17.03 40.03
C ASP A 24 -38.08 -17.92 40.78
N GLU A 25 -37.59 -19.12 41.15
CA GLU A 25 -38.08 -20.15 42.09
C GLU A 25 -38.68 -21.42 41.42
N ASP A 26 -38.41 -22.66 41.83
CA ASP A 26 -37.38 -23.32 42.66
C ASP A 26 -37.64 -24.86 42.55
N GLN A 27 -36.69 -25.69 43.00
CA GLN A 27 -36.86 -27.09 43.50
C GLN A 27 -36.79 -28.32 42.56
N SER A 28 -35.58 -28.89 42.54
CA SER A 28 -35.16 -30.20 43.09
C SER A 28 -35.84 -31.55 42.74
N ALA A 29 -34.96 -32.45 42.28
CA ALA A 29 -34.71 -33.83 42.72
C ALA A 29 -35.71 -34.98 42.40
N GLY A 30 -35.15 -36.11 41.94
CA GLY A 30 -35.74 -37.45 42.16
C GLY A 30 -35.62 -38.44 41.01
N SER A 31 -34.66 -39.36 41.13
CA SER A 31 -34.48 -40.61 40.38
C SER A 31 -35.67 -41.57 40.44
N THR A 32 -35.95 -42.35 39.38
CA THR A 32 -35.80 -43.83 39.31
C THR A 32 -36.38 -44.44 38.02
N GLU A 33 -35.72 -45.53 37.64
CA GLU A 33 -35.82 -46.55 36.59
C GLU A 33 -37.15 -46.97 35.92
N ASP A 34 -36.93 -47.53 34.73
CA ASP A 34 -37.55 -48.71 34.09
C ASP A 34 -38.70 -48.62 33.06
N HIS A 35 -38.28 -48.96 31.83
CA HIS A 35 -38.91 -49.79 30.79
C HIS A 35 -40.35 -49.49 30.34
N LEU A 36 -40.47 -49.01 29.08
CA LEU A 36 -41.41 -49.59 28.11
C LEU A 36 -40.99 -49.26 26.67
N ALA A 37 -40.66 -50.29 25.89
CA ALA A 37 -40.48 -50.21 24.46
C ALA A 37 -41.85 -50.09 23.77
N VAL A 38 -41.98 -49.11 22.87
CA VAL A 38 -43.06 -49.08 21.87
C VAL A 38 -42.45 -48.67 20.53
N GLU A 39 -42.35 -49.64 19.64
CA GLU A 39 -42.15 -49.43 18.21
C GLU A 39 -43.31 -48.62 17.64
N ARG A 40 -43.02 -47.55 16.89
CA ARG A 40 -43.91 -47.01 15.86
C ARG A 40 -43.10 -46.61 14.65
N GLY A 41 -43.44 -47.26 13.54
CA GLY A 41 -42.82 -47.10 12.23
C GLY A 41 -42.98 -45.71 11.65
N VAL A 42 -41.99 -45.33 10.86
CA VAL A 42 -42.03 -44.19 9.96
C VAL A 42 -42.67 -44.68 8.66
N GLU A 43 -43.87 -44.18 8.35
CA GLU A 43 -44.42 -44.25 6.99
C GLU A 43 -43.61 -43.30 6.10
N GLU A 44 -42.88 -43.86 5.13
CA GLU A 44 -42.33 -43.12 4.01
C GLU A 44 -43.48 -42.60 3.13
N VAL A 45 -43.72 -41.30 3.16
CA VAL A 45 -44.58 -40.62 2.19
C VAL A 45 -43.75 -40.26 0.96
N HIS A 46 -43.99 -41.01 -0.13
CA HIS A 46 -43.42 -40.77 -1.45
C HIS A 46 -44.07 -39.53 -2.10
N LEU A 47 -43.31 -38.46 -2.30
CA LEU A 47 -43.72 -37.31 -3.11
C LEU A 47 -42.96 -37.31 -4.44
N PRO A 48 -43.63 -37.30 -5.61
CA PRO A 48 -42.97 -37.25 -6.89
C PRO A 48 -42.64 -35.79 -7.23
N GLY A 49 -41.36 -35.45 -7.26
CA GLY A 49 -40.93 -34.12 -7.70
C GLY A 49 -39.42 -34.02 -7.71
N LYS A 50 -38.82 -34.18 -8.90
CA LYS A 50 -37.44 -33.76 -9.18
C LYS A 50 -37.29 -32.29 -8.76
N VAL A 51 -36.57 -32.04 -7.68
CA VAL A 51 -36.00 -30.72 -7.40
C VAL A 51 -34.78 -30.61 -8.31
N PRO A 52 -34.72 -29.67 -9.26
CA PRO A 52 -33.52 -29.48 -10.05
C PRO A 52 -32.40 -28.97 -9.14
N ASP A 53 -31.21 -29.55 -9.30
CA ASP A 53 -29.97 -28.98 -8.78
C ASP A 53 -29.87 -27.53 -9.26
N LEU A 54 -30.07 -26.58 -8.35
CA LEU A 54 -29.61 -25.22 -8.57
C LEU A 54 -28.08 -25.25 -8.44
N GLU A 55 -27.39 -25.49 -9.55
CA GLU A 55 -26.08 -24.88 -9.75
C GLU A 55 -26.27 -23.37 -9.63
N VAL A 56 -25.93 -22.82 -8.46
CA VAL A 56 -25.68 -21.39 -8.35
C VAL A 56 -24.39 -21.16 -9.12
N ASP A 57 -24.56 -20.70 -10.36
CA ASP A 57 -23.48 -20.29 -11.24
C ASP A 57 -22.64 -19.21 -10.55
N LYS A 58 -21.48 -19.62 -10.02
CA LYS A 58 -20.48 -18.72 -9.42
C LYS A 58 -19.88 -17.77 -10.46
N GLY A 59 -20.03 -18.07 -11.75
CA GLY A 59 -19.69 -17.16 -12.85
C GLY A 59 -20.68 -16.00 -12.93
N ALA A 60 -21.98 -16.27 -12.84
CA ALA A 60 -23.03 -15.25 -12.96
C ALA A 60 -23.01 -14.21 -11.81
N ALA A 61 -22.72 -14.63 -10.57
CA ALA A 61 -22.58 -13.68 -9.46
C ALA A 61 -21.32 -12.81 -9.59
N GLY A 62 -20.24 -13.35 -10.17
CA GLY A 62 -19.03 -12.60 -10.49
C GLY A 62 -19.23 -11.63 -11.65
N ASP A 63 -19.99 -12.03 -12.68
CA ASP A 63 -20.30 -11.21 -13.85
C ASP A 63 -21.24 -10.05 -13.51
N VAL A 64 -22.24 -10.26 -12.64
CA VAL A 64 -23.12 -9.16 -12.17
C VAL A 64 -22.33 -8.15 -11.36
N VAL A 65 -21.42 -8.60 -10.49
CA VAL A 65 -20.54 -7.70 -9.73
C VAL A 65 -19.60 -6.93 -10.67
N LEU A 66 -19.05 -7.56 -11.72
CA LEU A 66 -18.14 -6.91 -12.67
C LEU A 66 -18.86 -5.91 -13.60
N VAL A 67 -20.09 -6.21 -14.04
CA VAL A 67 -20.87 -5.31 -14.91
C VAL A 67 -21.37 -4.09 -14.13
N ASP A 68 -21.79 -4.27 -12.87
CA ASP A 68 -22.08 -3.14 -11.96
C ASP A 68 -20.78 -2.37 -11.60
N PHE A 69 -19.63 -3.05 -11.56
CA PHE A 69 -18.29 -2.48 -11.31
C PHE A 69 -17.77 -1.64 -12.48
N VAL A 70 -17.97 -2.06 -13.73
CA VAL A 70 -17.65 -1.25 -14.93
C VAL A 70 -18.68 -0.14 -15.14
N GLY A 71 -19.96 -0.41 -14.89
CA GLY A 71 -21.05 0.58 -15.00
C GLY A 71 -20.94 1.72 -14.00
N ALA A 72 -20.50 1.46 -12.77
CA ALA A 72 -20.25 2.50 -11.77
C ALA A 72 -19.06 3.42 -12.13
N LEU A 73 -18.12 2.95 -12.95
CA LEU A 73 -17.00 3.74 -13.46
C LEU A 73 -17.41 4.62 -14.65
N GLU A 74 -18.32 4.15 -15.51
CA GLU A 74 -18.86 4.96 -16.63
C GLU A 74 -19.73 6.13 -16.15
N GLU A 75 -20.47 5.98 -15.04
CA GLU A 75 -21.22 7.11 -14.43
C GLU A 75 -20.31 8.15 -13.75
N GLN A 76 -19.04 7.82 -13.44
CA GLN A 76 -18.11 8.70 -12.72
C GLN A 76 -17.10 9.41 -13.63
N CYS A 77 -17.45 9.59 -14.91
CA CYS A 77 -16.73 10.47 -15.83
C CYS A 77 -16.67 11.91 -15.26
N LEU A 78 -15.63 12.19 -14.45
CA LEU A 78 -15.24 13.51 -13.94
C LEU A 78 -14.70 14.34 -15.11
N ILE A 79 -15.60 14.70 -16.03
CA ILE A 79 -15.42 15.78 -16.98
C ILE A 79 -15.33 17.07 -16.16
N GLY A 80 -14.16 17.70 -16.25
CA GLY A 80 -13.92 18.98 -15.62
C GLY A 80 -14.95 20.04 -16.02
N ARG A 81 -15.41 20.78 -15.01
CA ARG A 81 -15.74 22.22 -15.07
C ARG A 81 -16.03 22.73 -13.66
N HIS A 82 -15.07 23.43 -13.07
CA HIS A 82 -15.31 24.78 -12.57
C HIS A 82 -14.00 25.55 -12.37
N LEU A 83 -13.73 26.38 -13.38
CA LEU A 83 -13.25 27.76 -13.29
C LEU A 83 -12.05 28.05 -12.36
N VAL A 84 -10.90 28.07 -13.02
CA VAL A 84 -9.86 29.07 -12.83
C VAL A 84 -10.48 30.48 -12.93
N GLU A 85 -10.54 31.21 -11.82
CA GLU A 85 -10.54 32.67 -11.85
C GLU A 85 -9.12 33.16 -11.57
N TYR A 86 -8.44 33.52 -12.66
CA TYR A 86 -7.28 34.39 -12.64
C TYR A 86 -7.71 35.78 -12.14
N ASN A 87 -7.11 36.26 -11.07
CA ASN A 87 -6.94 37.70 -10.87
C ASN A 87 -5.47 38.06 -11.06
N LEU A 88 -5.18 38.51 -12.29
CA LEU A 88 -4.06 39.39 -12.62
C LEU A 88 -4.42 40.81 -12.19
N GLY A 89 -3.56 41.46 -11.41
CA GLY A 89 -3.58 42.91 -11.29
C GLY A 89 -2.99 43.48 -10.00
N LYS A 90 -1.69 43.76 -10.00
CA LYS A 90 -1.16 45.15 -10.02
C LYS A 90 0.35 45.16 -9.81
N CYS A 91 1.04 45.56 -10.88
CA CYS A 91 2.35 46.20 -10.80
C CYS A 91 2.23 47.66 -10.34
N ALA A 92 3.40 48.23 -10.02
CA ALA A 92 3.74 49.60 -9.62
C ALA A 92 3.65 49.88 -8.11
N GLY A 93 4.69 50.36 -7.44
CA GLY A 93 6.04 50.77 -7.83
C GLY A 93 6.68 51.47 -6.64
N HIS A 94 8.00 51.63 -6.62
CA HIS A 94 8.64 52.76 -5.94
C HIS A 94 10.09 52.95 -6.46
N ASN A 95 10.33 54.16 -6.96
CA ASN A 95 11.63 54.72 -7.35
C ASN A 95 12.58 54.82 -6.15
N VAL A 96 13.89 54.60 -6.36
CA VAL A 96 14.95 55.54 -5.96
C VAL A 96 16.10 55.51 -6.98
N THR A 97 16.43 56.71 -7.46
CA THR A 97 17.62 57.21 -8.20
C THR A 97 18.96 56.71 -7.63
N GLY A 98 20.09 56.53 -8.31
CA GLY A 98 20.68 57.18 -9.48
C GLY A 98 22.20 57.36 -9.22
N SER A 99 22.97 57.44 -10.32
CA SER A 99 24.32 58.03 -10.46
C SER A 99 25.57 57.14 -10.51
N ARG A 100 26.52 57.67 -11.30
CA ARG A 100 27.64 57.07 -12.03
C ARG A 100 28.99 57.18 -11.30
N MET A 101 29.92 56.33 -11.76
CA MET A 101 31.40 56.45 -11.86
C MET A 101 32.12 57.57 -11.09
N THR A 102 33.20 57.24 -10.36
CA THR A 102 34.60 57.38 -10.82
C THR A 102 35.63 56.86 -9.79
N THR A 103 36.79 56.53 -10.35
CA THR A 103 38.06 56.01 -9.84
C THR A 103 38.78 56.88 -8.79
N ALA A 104 39.55 56.24 -7.90
CA ALA A 104 40.83 56.75 -7.38
C ALA A 104 41.72 55.59 -6.90
N LEU A 105 43.03 55.75 -7.15
CA LEU A 105 44.10 54.76 -7.15
C LEU A 105 45.06 54.97 -5.96
N LEU A 106 45.86 53.92 -5.66
CA LEU A 106 47.13 53.85 -4.90
C LEU A 106 47.12 53.81 -3.36
N CYS A 107 47.68 52.73 -2.78
CA CYS A 107 49.08 52.75 -2.32
C CYS A 107 49.66 51.34 -2.08
N PHE A 108 50.99 51.27 -2.18
CA PHE A 108 51.90 50.12 -2.32
C PHE A 108 52.05 49.21 -1.09
N LEU A 109 52.49 47.94 -1.27
CA LEU A 109 53.86 47.45 -0.96
C LEU A 109 53.98 45.90 -0.96
N LEU A 110 54.85 45.40 -1.86
CA LEU A 110 55.86 44.33 -1.73
C LEU A 110 55.54 43.01 -1.00
N ALA A 111 55.45 41.90 -1.76
CA ALA A 111 56.07 40.59 -1.46
C ALA A 111 56.07 39.70 -2.73
N GLY A 112 57.06 38.82 -2.86
CA GLY A 112 57.52 38.27 -4.15
C GLY A 112 56.65 37.17 -4.79
N PRO A 113 57.08 36.61 -5.94
CA PRO A 113 56.28 35.66 -6.69
C PRO A 113 56.38 34.28 -6.04
N VAL A 114 55.49 33.99 -5.10
CA VAL A 114 55.14 32.61 -4.77
C VAL A 114 54.15 32.16 -5.83
N LEU A 115 54.63 31.31 -6.75
CA LEU A 115 53.77 30.60 -7.69
C LEU A 115 52.92 29.61 -6.87
N LEU A 116 51.83 30.10 -6.26
CA LEU A 116 50.76 29.23 -5.79
C LEU A 116 50.09 28.65 -7.03
N VAL A 117 50.50 27.45 -7.40
CA VAL A 117 49.63 26.56 -8.16
C VAL A 117 48.43 26.32 -7.23
N ALA A 118 47.40 27.15 -7.35
CA ALA A 118 46.08 26.79 -6.90
C ALA A 118 45.71 25.54 -7.73
N ALA A 119 45.95 24.37 -7.15
CA ALA A 119 45.28 23.18 -7.59
C ALA A 119 43.79 23.48 -7.36
N SER A 120 43.12 23.97 -8.40
CA SER A 120 41.67 23.83 -8.49
C SER A 120 41.36 22.38 -8.12
N PRO A 121 40.36 22.13 -7.26
CA PRO A 121 39.96 20.76 -7.01
C PRO A 121 39.70 20.15 -8.38
N VAL A 122 40.47 19.12 -8.72
CA VAL A 122 40.23 18.33 -9.91
C VAL A 122 38.83 17.78 -9.71
N HIS A 123 37.87 18.37 -10.41
CA HIS A 123 36.50 17.92 -10.39
C HIS A 123 36.53 16.56 -11.08
N ASP A 124 36.51 15.50 -10.27
CA ASP A 124 36.40 14.14 -10.77
C ASP A 124 35.05 14.05 -11.50
N PRO A 125 35.02 13.82 -12.82
CA PRO A 125 33.78 13.74 -13.59
C PRO A 125 32.89 12.55 -13.20
N ASN A 126 33.38 11.67 -12.31
CA ASN A 126 32.68 10.48 -11.85
C ASN A 126 31.99 10.62 -10.48
N ASN A 127 31.95 11.82 -9.88
CA ASN A 127 31.28 12.05 -8.60
C ASN A 127 29.77 12.29 -8.75
N GLY A 128 29.09 11.42 -9.52
CA GLY A 128 27.65 11.48 -9.72
C GLY A 128 26.90 10.90 -8.51
N THR A 129 25.90 11.61 -8.01
CA THR A 129 24.99 11.12 -6.98
C THR A 129 24.25 9.87 -7.46
N THR A 130 24.05 8.88 -6.58
CA THR A 130 23.29 7.67 -6.94
C THR A 130 21.84 8.08 -7.24
N PRO A 131 21.27 7.72 -8.40
CA PRO A 131 19.87 8.03 -8.72
C PRO A 131 18.89 7.47 -7.70
N LEU A 132 17.73 8.11 -7.58
CA LEU A 132 16.62 7.65 -6.75
C LEU A 132 15.41 7.27 -7.60
N VAL A 133 14.88 6.08 -7.36
CA VAL A 133 13.59 5.61 -7.89
C VAL A 133 12.54 5.69 -6.80
N ILE A 134 11.40 6.33 -7.07
CA ILE A 134 10.27 6.46 -6.15
C ILE A 134 9.09 5.64 -6.67
N TRP A 135 8.43 4.90 -5.78
CA TRP A 135 7.13 4.27 -6.04
C TRP A 135 6.11 4.74 -5.02
N HIS A 136 5.05 5.38 -5.52
CA HIS A 136 3.96 5.91 -4.71
C HIS A 136 3.06 4.82 -4.10
N GLY A 137 2.19 5.25 -3.17
CA GLY A 137 1.21 4.39 -2.50
C GLY A 137 -0.14 4.31 -3.23
N MET A 138 -1.09 3.62 -2.59
CA MET A 138 -2.47 3.47 -3.06
C MET A 138 -3.16 4.84 -3.27
N GLY A 139 -3.81 5.04 -4.41
CA GLY A 139 -4.62 6.23 -4.68
C GLY A 139 -3.84 7.54 -4.87
N ASP A 140 -2.51 7.46 -4.99
CA ASP A 140 -1.65 8.57 -5.41
C ASP A 140 -1.09 8.32 -6.81
N SER A 141 -0.22 9.22 -7.29
CA SER A 141 0.45 9.10 -8.59
C SER A 141 1.90 9.55 -8.51
N CYS A 142 2.66 9.27 -9.57
CA CYS A 142 4.06 9.69 -9.74
C CYS A 142 4.32 11.17 -9.46
N CYS A 143 3.32 12.02 -9.69
CA CYS A 143 3.56 13.40 -10.09
C CYS A 143 2.65 14.41 -9.38
N ASN A 144 1.88 13.98 -8.38
CA ASN A 144 1.04 14.85 -7.58
C ASN A 144 1.88 15.91 -6.85
N PRO A 145 1.70 17.23 -7.11
CA PRO A 145 2.52 18.29 -6.52
C PRO A 145 2.47 18.36 -4.99
N LEU A 146 1.40 17.84 -4.37
CA LEU A 146 1.21 17.85 -2.92
C LEU A 146 1.77 16.59 -2.23
N SER A 147 2.15 15.56 -3.00
CA SER A 147 2.67 14.29 -2.49
C SER A 147 4.02 13.96 -3.13
N MET A 148 4.09 13.01 -4.08
CA MET A 148 5.35 12.58 -4.69
C MET A 148 6.12 13.71 -5.39
N GLY A 149 5.42 14.69 -5.96
CA GLY A 149 6.04 15.88 -6.51
C GLY A 149 6.74 16.74 -5.44
N ALA A 150 6.16 16.86 -4.26
CA ALA A 150 6.78 17.56 -3.13
C ALA A 150 7.99 16.80 -2.58
N ILE A 151 7.90 15.47 -2.45
CA ILE A 151 9.01 14.60 -2.05
C ILE A 151 10.17 14.70 -3.03
N LYS A 152 9.90 14.57 -4.34
CA LYS A 152 10.91 14.70 -5.38
C LYS A 152 11.61 16.05 -5.30
N LYS A 153 10.84 17.14 -5.22
CA LYS A 153 11.40 18.49 -5.12
C LYS A 153 12.25 18.68 -3.87
N MET A 154 11.79 18.17 -2.72
CA MET A 154 12.53 18.22 -1.47
C MET A 154 13.89 17.53 -1.60
N ILE A 155 13.95 16.34 -2.21
CA ILE A 155 15.21 15.60 -2.41
C ILE A 155 16.15 16.34 -3.38
N GLU A 156 15.62 16.87 -4.47
CA GLU A 156 16.41 17.64 -5.46
C GLU A 156 16.96 18.96 -4.87
N GLU A 157 16.28 19.55 -3.87
CA GLU A 157 16.77 20.72 -3.13
C GLU A 157 17.95 20.38 -2.19
N GLU A 158 17.93 19.19 -1.56
CA GLU A 158 18.92 18.80 -0.56
C GLU A 158 20.13 18.06 -1.17
N ILE A 159 19.95 17.37 -2.29
CA ILE A 159 21.00 16.60 -2.97
C ILE A 159 21.23 17.16 -4.38
N SER A 160 22.19 18.07 -4.51
CA SER A 160 22.48 18.73 -5.78
C SER A 160 22.87 17.72 -6.87
N GLY A 161 22.18 17.79 -8.02
CA GLY A 161 22.47 16.97 -9.20
C GLY A 161 21.89 15.55 -9.17
N ILE A 162 21.14 15.16 -8.14
CA ILE A 162 20.48 13.86 -8.09
C ILE A 162 19.46 13.69 -9.23
N TYR A 163 19.46 12.50 -9.84
CA TYR A 163 18.41 12.09 -10.76
C TYR A 163 17.31 11.35 -10.00
N VAL A 164 16.09 11.90 -9.98
CA VAL A 164 14.92 11.28 -9.35
C VAL A 164 13.90 10.84 -10.40
N LEU A 165 13.70 9.52 -10.50
CA LEU A 165 12.65 8.88 -11.29
C LEU A 165 11.48 8.52 -10.37
N SER A 166 10.36 9.24 -10.49
CA SER A 166 9.10 8.84 -9.86
C SER A 166 8.31 7.98 -10.84
N LEU A 167 8.08 6.71 -10.49
CA LEU A 167 7.48 5.72 -11.39
C LEU A 167 6.02 6.06 -11.70
N MET A 168 5.65 5.91 -12.98
CA MET A 168 4.27 5.99 -13.45
C MET A 168 3.88 4.63 -14.07
N ILE A 169 2.78 4.06 -13.60
CA ILE A 169 2.20 2.80 -14.06
C ILE A 169 0.98 3.12 -14.93
N GLY A 170 1.21 3.34 -16.21
CA GLY A 170 0.14 3.70 -17.15
C GLY A 170 0.60 4.78 -18.12
N LYS A 171 -0.33 5.29 -18.92
CA LYS A 171 -0.03 6.33 -19.93
C LYS A 171 -0.13 7.75 -19.39
N ASN A 172 -0.82 7.94 -18.27
CA ASN A 172 -1.11 9.24 -17.67
C ASN A 172 -1.40 9.09 -16.16
N VAL A 173 -1.51 10.22 -15.47
CA VAL A 173 -1.71 10.31 -14.01
C VAL A 173 -3.02 9.64 -13.55
N ILE A 174 -4.06 9.62 -14.37
CA ILE A 174 -5.35 9.00 -14.01
C ILE A 174 -5.18 7.49 -14.02
N GLU A 175 -4.65 6.93 -15.12
CA GLU A 175 -4.34 5.50 -15.20
C GLU A 175 -3.38 5.05 -14.09
N ASP A 176 -2.37 5.86 -13.77
CA ASP A 176 -1.42 5.62 -12.68
C ASP A 176 -2.12 5.47 -11.32
N THR A 177 -3.06 6.37 -11.03
CA THR A 177 -3.84 6.38 -9.79
C THR A 177 -4.77 5.15 -9.72
N GLU A 178 -5.49 4.86 -10.80
CA GLU A 178 -6.41 3.70 -10.90
C GLU A 178 -5.66 2.37 -10.82
N ASN A 179 -4.50 2.27 -11.48
CA ASN A 179 -3.66 1.08 -11.46
C ASN A 179 -3.10 0.79 -10.05
N GLY A 180 -3.02 1.80 -9.18
CA GLY A 180 -2.76 1.61 -7.75
C GLY A 180 -3.80 0.75 -7.02
N PHE A 181 -5.01 0.58 -7.59
CA PHE A 181 -6.08 -0.26 -7.07
C PHE A 181 -6.34 -1.51 -7.91
N PHE A 182 -6.36 -1.39 -9.23
CA PHE A 182 -7.01 -2.40 -10.07
C PHE A 182 -6.08 -3.21 -10.98
N LYS A 183 -4.79 -2.88 -10.99
CA LYS A 183 -3.83 -3.53 -11.89
C LYS A 183 -3.03 -4.61 -11.17
N ASP A 184 -2.96 -5.80 -11.77
CA ASP A 184 -2.18 -6.91 -11.22
C ASP A 184 -0.75 -6.50 -10.84
N VAL A 185 -0.34 -6.74 -9.59
CA VAL A 185 0.94 -6.24 -9.06
C VAL A 185 2.13 -6.94 -9.74
N ASN A 186 1.99 -8.20 -10.14
CA ASN A 186 3.06 -8.90 -10.85
C ASN A 186 3.31 -8.26 -12.23
N GLU A 187 2.24 -7.85 -12.93
CA GLU A 187 2.37 -7.05 -14.14
C GLU A 187 3.02 -5.69 -13.86
N GLN A 188 2.60 -4.98 -12.79
CA GLN A 188 3.22 -3.69 -12.43
C GLN A 188 4.72 -3.82 -12.20
N VAL A 189 5.14 -4.84 -11.44
CA VAL A 189 6.57 -5.12 -11.19
C VAL A 189 7.30 -5.42 -12.52
N SER A 190 6.71 -6.20 -13.43
CA SER A 190 7.32 -6.46 -14.74
C SER A 190 7.47 -5.19 -15.59
N MET A 191 6.48 -4.30 -15.56
CA MET A 191 6.54 -2.99 -16.19
C MET A 191 7.67 -2.15 -15.61
N VAL A 192 7.77 -2.07 -14.29
CA VAL A 192 8.84 -1.31 -13.62
C VAL A 192 10.21 -1.89 -13.94
N CYS A 193 10.42 -3.20 -13.83
CA CYS A 193 11.68 -3.83 -14.23
C CYS A 193 12.09 -3.45 -15.67
N SER A 194 11.13 -3.39 -16.60
CA SER A 194 11.36 -2.99 -17.99
C SER A 194 11.72 -1.50 -18.12
N GLN A 195 11.03 -0.62 -17.39
CA GLN A 195 11.34 0.82 -17.35
C GLN A 195 12.76 1.06 -16.81
N LEU A 196 13.10 0.42 -15.69
CA LEU A 196 14.40 0.57 -15.03
C LEU A 196 15.56 0.05 -15.91
N ALA A 197 15.36 -1.06 -16.61
CA ALA A 197 16.36 -1.62 -17.51
C ALA A 197 16.64 -0.73 -18.75
N GLN A 198 15.66 0.07 -19.18
CA GLN A 198 15.76 0.95 -20.34
C GLN A 198 16.38 2.31 -20.00
N ASP A 199 16.40 2.71 -18.73
CA ASP A 199 16.95 3.99 -18.32
C ASP A 199 18.49 3.94 -18.21
N PRO A 200 19.23 4.63 -19.09
CA PRO A 200 20.69 4.61 -19.07
C PRO A 200 21.28 5.24 -17.80
N LYS A 201 20.55 6.12 -17.10
CA LYS A 201 21.03 6.76 -15.87
C LYS A 201 21.09 5.81 -14.69
N LEU A 202 20.34 4.71 -14.74
CA LEU A 202 20.27 3.72 -13.66
C LEU A 202 21.27 2.58 -13.82
N LYS A 203 22.03 2.51 -14.94
CA LYS A 203 22.97 1.42 -15.23
C LYS A 203 24.04 1.22 -14.14
N GLY A 204 24.44 2.29 -13.45
CA GLY A 204 25.40 2.26 -12.33
C GLY A 204 24.79 1.85 -10.98
N GLY A 205 23.53 1.41 -10.98
CA GLY A 205 22.74 1.14 -9.79
C GLY A 205 21.99 2.37 -9.29
N TYR A 206 21.01 2.14 -8.40
CA TYR A 206 20.09 3.17 -7.92
C TYR A 206 19.64 2.89 -6.49
N ASN A 207 19.27 3.94 -5.76
CA ASN A 207 18.52 3.86 -4.51
C ASN A 207 17.02 3.85 -4.82
N ALA A 208 16.22 3.23 -3.97
CA ALA A 208 14.79 3.12 -4.14
C ALA A 208 14.05 3.54 -2.87
N MET A 209 12.95 4.28 -3.03
CA MET A 209 12.08 4.70 -1.92
C MET A 209 10.62 4.42 -2.25
N GLY A 210 10.00 3.53 -1.48
CA GLY A 210 8.60 3.12 -1.66
C GLY A 210 7.74 3.69 -0.54
N PHE A 211 6.59 4.26 -0.91
CA PHE A 211 5.62 4.80 0.04
C PHE A 211 4.42 3.87 0.14
N SER A 212 4.04 3.50 1.37
CA SER A 212 2.95 2.56 1.63
C SER A 212 3.13 1.29 0.78
N GLN A 213 2.13 0.87 -0.01
CA GLN A 213 2.23 -0.33 -0.85
C GLN A 213 3.44 -0.36 -1.80
N GLY A 214 3.95 0.82 -2.21
CA GLY A 214 5.16 0.95 -3.03
C GLY A 214 6.41 0.36 -2.37
N GLY A 215 6.42 0.23 -1.02
CA GLY A 215 7.50 -0.41 -0.27
C GLY A 215 7.66 -1.89 -0.60
N GLN A 216 6.58 -2.68 -0.47
CA GLN A 216 6.62 -4.10 -0.84
C GLN A 216 6.73 -4.31 -2.36
N PHE A 217 6.29 -3.36 -3.18
CA PHE A 217 6.45 -3.46 -4.64
C PHE A 217 7.90 -3.28 -5.06
N LEU A 218 8.62 -2.29 -4.50
CA LEU A 218 10.05 -2.13 -4.74
C LEU A 218 10.87 -3.29 -4.13
N ARG A 219 10.44 -3.87 -3.01
CA ARG A 219 11.04 -5.13 -2.51
C ARG A 219 10.89 -6.27 -3.54
N ALA A 220 9.72 -6.39 -4.17
CA ALA A 220 9.51 -7.37 -5.23
C ALA A 220 10.42 -7.11 -6.45
N VAL A 221 10.63 -5.85 -6.84
CA VAL A 221 11.61 -5.46 -7.87
C VAL A 221 13.01 -5.93 -7.48
N ALA A 222 13.46 -5.65 -6.26
CA ALA A 222 14.77 -6.08 -5.77
C ALA A 222 14.94 -7.61 -5.82
N GLN A 223 13.89 -8.37 -5.48
CA GLN A 223 13.91 -9.84 -5.54
C GLN A 223 13.89 -10.39 -6.98
N ARG A 224 13.12 -9.78 -7.89
CA ARG A 224 12.81 -10.35 -9.21
C ARG A 224 13.70 -9.87 -10.35
N CYS A 225 14.17 -8.63 -10.33
CA CYS A 225 15.00 -8.05 -11.39
C CYS A 225 16.24 -7.35 -10.82
N PRO A 226 17.35 -8.08 -10.59
CA PRO A 226 18.54 -7.55 -9.92
C PRO A 226 19.41 -6.62 -10.78
N SER A 227 18.98 -6.30 -12.01
CA SER A 227 19.71 -5.45 -12.96
C SER A 227 18.76 -4.43 -13.61
N PRO A 228 19.04 -3.11 -13.53
CA PRO A 228 20.16 -2.49 -12.79
C PRO A 228 20.10 -2.77 -11.28
N GLN A 229 21.25 -2.67 -10.60
CA GLN A 229 21.35 -3.06 -9.19
C GLN A 229 20.69 -2.01 -8.28
N MET A 230 19.66 -2.40 -7.53
CA MET A 230 19.17 -1.62 -6.39
C MET A 230 20.22 -1.68 -5.27
N LYS A 231 20.68 -0.52 -4.79
CA LYS A 231 21.66 -0.40 -3.70
C LYS A 231 20.97 -0.34 -2.36
N THR A 232 20.16 0.69 -2.13
CA THR A 232 19.38 0.87 -0.91
C THR A 232 17.90 0.85 -1.19
N LEU A 233 17.14 0.16 -0.35
CA LEU A 233 15.68 0.21 -0.33
C LEU A 233 15.21 0.92 0.94
N ILE A 234 14.46 2.01 0.79
CA ILE A 234 13.78 2.71 1.88
C ILE A 234 12.28 2.45 1.74
N SER A 235 11.72 1.69 2.67
CA SER A 235 10.28 1.43 2.78
C SER A 235 9.66 2.38 3.81
N VAL A 236 8.83 3.30 3.34
CA VAL A 236 8.15 4.30 4.17
C VAL A 236 6.73 3.82 4.45
N GLY A 237 6.52 3.15 5.59
CA GLY A 237 5.23 2.60 5.99
C GLY A 237 4.73 1.45 5.10
N GLY A 238 5.64 0.69 4.47
CA GLY A 238 5.26 -0.41 3.57
C GLY A 238 4.89 -1.70 4.28
N GLN A 239 3.91 -2.45 3.77
CA GLN A 239 3.29 -3.58 4.47
C GLN A 239 3.95 -4.91 4.06
N HIS A 240 5.12 -5.20 4.61
CA HIS A 240 5.94 -6.30 4.12
C HIS A 240 5.40 -7.70 4.46
N GLN A 241 4.52 -7.82 5.44
CA GLN A 241 3.75 -9.04 5.74
C GLN A 241 2.28 -8.93 5.30
N GLY A 242 1.93 -7.92 4.51
CA GLY A 242 0.56 -7.66 4.09
C GLY A 242 -0.28 -6.99 5.17
N VAL A 243 -1.59 -7.07 5.03
CA VAL A 243 -2.57 -6.51 5.98
C VAL A 243 -3.70 -7.51 6.24
N TYR A 244 -4.28 -7.40 7.44
CA TYR A 244 -5.49 -8.12 7.86
C TYR A 244 -6.52 -7.20 8.51
N GLY A 245 -6.55 -5.95 8.08
CA GLY A 245 -7.55 -4.99 8.50
C GLY A 245 -7.82 -4.00 7.38
N LEU A 246 -9.03 -3.46 7.43
CA LEU A 246 -9.45 -2.41 6.52
C LEU A 246 -9.51 -1.12 7.30
N PRO A 247 -8.54 -0.23 7.11
CA PRO A 247 -8.54 1.03 7.83
C PRO A 247 -9.69 1.93 7.44
N ARG A 248 -9.92 2.93 8.29
CA ARG A 248 -10.66 4.15 7.95
C ARG A 248 -10.03 4.77 6.71
N CYS A 249 -10.56 4.45 5.55
CA CYS A 249 -10.08 5.03 4.30
C CYS A 249 -10.11 6.56 4.38
N PRO A 250 -9.00 7.25 4.06
CA PRO A 250 -8.99 8.70 3.94
C PRO A 250 -9.98 9.12 2.85
N GLY A 251 -11.01 9.87 3.24
CA GLY A 251 -12.18 10.15 2.40
C GLY A 251 -13.42 9.41 2.92
N GLU A 252 -14.00 9.93 4.00
CA GLU A 252 -15.28 9.52 4.55
C GLU A 252 -16.38 9.64 3.48
N SER A 253 -16.57 8.60 2.64
CA SER A 253 -17.64 8.36 1.64
C SER A 253 -17.15 7.73 0.32
N SER A 254 -15.92 7.21 0.22
CA SER A 254 -15.49 6.58 -1.03
C SER A 254 -16.11 5.19 -1.25
N HIS A 255 -17.01 5.06 -2.23
CA HIS A 255 -17.56 3.79 -2.71
C HIS A 255 -16.49 2.71 -2.98
N ILE A 256 -15.28 3.12 -3.38
CA ILE A 256 -14.14 2.24 -3.66
C ILE A 256 -13.70 1.49 -2.41
N CYS A 257 -13.68 2.13 -1.25
CA CYS A 257 -13.25 1.50 0.00
C CYS A 257 -14.28 0.50 0.54
N ASP A 258 -15.56 0.84 0.44
CA ASP A 258 -16.64 -0.11 0.76
C ASP A 258 -16.63 -1.33 -0.18
N MET A 259 -16.28 -1.11 -1.44
CA MET A 259 -16.13 -2.15 -2.44
C MET A 259 -14.94 -3.07 -2.12
N ILE A 260 -13.75 -2.52 -1.84
CA ILE A 260 -12.58 -3.28 -1.39
C ILE A 260 -12.94 -4.12 -0.18
N ARG A 261 -13.61 -3.51 0.81
CA ARG A 261 -14.06 -4.22 2.01
C ARG A 261 -14.96 -5.40 1.70
N LYS A 262 -15.97 -5.20 0.86
CA LYS A 262 -16.88 -6.28 0.46
C LYS A 262 -16.15 -7.39 -0.29
N ALA A 263 -15.25 -7.04 -1.23
CA ALA A 263 -14.49 -8.00 -2.02
C ALA A 263 -13.54 -8.85 -1.16
N LEU A 264 -12.85 -8.25 -0.19
CA LEU A 264 -11.97 -8.99 0.71
C LEU A 264 -12.76 -9.92 1.64
N ASN A 265 -13.91 -9.46 2.15
CA ASN A 265 -14.78 -10.28 3.01
C ASN A 265 -15.51 -11.40 2.26
N SER A 266 -15.80 -11.23 0.97
CA SER A 266 -16.56 -12.21 0.18
C SER A 266 -15.67 -13.24 -0.53
N GLY A 267 -14.40 -12.93 -0.78
CA GLY A 267 -13.50 -13.85 -1.46
C GLY A 267 -12.18 -13.22 -1.94
N ALA A 268 -11.40 -12.65 -1.02
CA ALA A 268 -10.06 -12.09 -1.31
C ALA A 268 -9.19 -13.03 -2.17
N TYR A 269 -9.29 -14.34 -1.93
CA TYR A 269 -8.46 -15.37 -2.54
C TYR A 269 -9.07 -16.05 -3.78
N THR A 270 -10.13 -15.47 -4.36
CA THR A 270 -10.63 -15.92 -5.67
C THR A 270 -9.73 -15.41 -6.78
N ASP A 271 -9.57 -16.19 -7.86
CA ASP A 271 -8.71 -15.83 -9.00
C ASP A 271 -9.09 -14.47 -9.62
N MET A 272 -10.39 -14.16 -9.67
CA MET A 272 -10.89 -12.89 -10.20
C MET A 272 -10.44 -11.72 -9.34
N VAL A 273 -10.68 -11.77 -8.02
CA VAL A 273 -10.31 -10.69 -7.10
C VAL A 273 -8.79 -10.56 -7.01
N GLN A 274 -8.06 -11.68 -6.94
CA GLN A 274 -6.60 -11.65 -6.93
C GLN A 274 -6.03 -10.99 -8.19
N LYS A 275 -6.62 -11.15 -9.38
CA LYS A 275 -6.07 -10.55 -10.62
C LYS A 275 -6.45 -9.08 -10.85
N HIS A 276 -7.54 -8.60 -10.25
CA HIS A 276 -8.09 -7.27 -10.54
C HIS A 276 -8.11 -6.34 -9.32
N LEU A 277 -7.65 -6.79 -8.15
CA LEU A 277 -7.58 -5.96 -6.95
C LEU A 277 -6.21 -6.06 -6.29
N VAL A 278 -5.46 -4.97 -6.35
CA VAL A 278 -4.11 -4.82 -5.78
C VAL A 278 -4.10 -5.17 -4.30
N GLN A 279 -5.06 -4.67 -3.54
CA GLN A 279 -5.15 -4.87 -2.08
C GLN A 279 -5.35 -6.34 -1.72
N ALA A 280 -6.04 -7.11 -2.56
CA ALA A 280 -6.22 -8.54 -2.33
C ALA A 280 -4.91 -9.32 -2.48
N GLN A 281 -4.00 -8.86 -3.35
CA GLN A 281 -2.74 -9.56 -3.61
C GLN A 281 -1.76 -9.53 -2.42
N TYR A 282 -1.96 -8.62 -1.47
CA TYR A 282 -1.25 -8.56 -0.19
C TYR A 282 -2.19 -8.61 1.03
N TRP A 283 -3.42 -9.08 0.85
CA TRP A 283 -4.27 -9.48 1.95
C TRP A 283 -3.75 -10.78 2.55
N HIS A 284 -3.47 -10.78 3.85
CA HIS A 284 -2.89 -11.90 4.56
C HIS A 284 -3.80 -12.26 5.73
N ASP A 285 -4.60 -13.31 5.54
CA ASP A 285 -5.52 -13.81 6.55
C ASP A 285 -4.81 -14.78 7.52
N PRO A 286 -4.53 -14.37 8.77
CA PRO A 286 -3.89 -15.24 9.74
C PRO A 286 -4.83 -16.32 10.27
N LEU A 287 -6.16 -16.17 10.14
CA LEU A 287 -7.14 -17.20 10.55
C LEU A 287 -7.21 -18.33 9.53
N ASN A 288 -6.92 -18.05 8.26
CA ASN A 288 -6.91 -19.03 7.18
C ASN A 288 -5.61 -18.96 6.35
N ASP A 289 -4.50 -19.10 7.07
CA ASP A 289 -3.13 -18.98 6.56
C ASP A 289 -2.86 -19.95 5.40
N ASP A 290 -3.38 -21.19 5.44
CA ASP A 290 -3.24 -22.14 4.33
C ASP A 290 -3.88 -21.63 3.02
N LEU A 291 -5.04 -20.97 3.12
CA LEU A 291 -5.72 -20.38 1.97
C LEU A 291 -4.91 -19.21 1.42
N TYR A 292 -4.39 -18.33 2.30
CA TYR A 292 -3.46 -17.26 1.93
C TYR A 292 -2.24 -17.78 1.17
N LYS A 293 -1.51 -18.74 1.76
CA LYS A 293 -0.30 -19.31 1.18
C LYS A 293 -0.56 -19.95 -0.17
N LYS A 294 -1.72 -20.59 -0.35
CA LYS A 294 -2.09 -21.27 -1.58
C LYS A 294 -2.52 -20.30 -2.70
N HIS A 295 -3.24 -19.23 -2.38
CA HIS A 295 -3.96 -18.42 -3.37
C HIS A 295 -3.46 -16.98 -3.54
N SER A 296 -2.68 -16.43 -2.62
CA SER A 296 -2.09 -15.09 -2.81
C SER A 296 -1.12 -15.10 -4.02
N LEU A 297 -1.42 -14.30 -5.03
CA LEU A 297 -0.65 -14.25 -6.29
C LEU A 297 0.63 -13.41 -6.17
N PHE A 298 0.77 -12.59 -5.14
CA PHE A 298 1.91 -11.68 -4.98
C PHE A 298 2.63 -11.89 -3.66
N LEU A 299 1.99 -11.58 -2.52
CA LEU A 299 2.68 -11.52 -1.24
C LEU A 299 3.23 -12.88 -0.81
N ALA A 300 2.44 -13.96 -0.96
CA ALA A 300 2.91 -15.31 -0.64
C ALA A 300 4.08 -15.78 -1.53
N ASP A 301 4.20 -15.25 -2.76
CA ASP A 301 5.36 -15.52 -3.62
C ASP A 301 6.60 -14.80 -3.10
N ILE A 302 6.53 -13.47 -2.93
CA ILE A 302 7.70 -12.69 -2.51
C ILE A 302 8.10 -12.94 -1.05
N ASN A 303 7.25 -13.56 -0.24
CA ASN A 303 7.55 -14.01 1.13
C ASN A 303 7.94 -15.49 1.22
N GLN A 304 8.10 -16.19 0.09
CA GLN A 304 8.61 -17.57 0.06
C GLN A 304 7.71 -18.56 0.84
N GLU A 305 6.40 -18.32 0.84
CA GLU A 305 5.45 -19.08 1.67
C GLU A 305 5.24 -20.51 1.18
N ARG A 306 5.35 -20.70 -0.15
CA ARG A 306 5.12 -21.98 -0.82
C ARG A 306 6.42 -22.74 -1.05
N VAL A 307 7.39 -22.04 -1.63
CA VAL A 307 8.69 -22.59 -2.03
C VAL A 307 9.76 -21.52 -1.81
N VAL A 308 10.93 -21.93 -1.33
CA VAL A 308 12.08 -21.04 -1.20
C VAL A 308 12.70 -20.83 -2.59
N ASN A 309 12.53 -19.63 -3.14
CA ASN A 309 13.21 -19.19 -4.34
C ASN A 309 14.59 -18.62 -3.97
N GLU A 310 15.66 -19.38 -4.21
CA GLU A 310 17.04 -18.96 -3.90
C GLU A 310 17.47 -17.68 -4.65
N THR A 311 16.88 -17.40 -5.81
CA THR A 311 17.17 -16.18 -6.56
C THR A 311 16.65 -14.96 -5.81
N TYR A 312 15.44 -15.03 -5.24
CA TYR A 312 14.88 -13.94 -4.44
C TYR A 312 15.75 -13.64 -3.22
N LYS A 313 16.14 -14.68 -2.47
CA LYS A 313 17.04 -14.57 -1.32
C LYS A 313 18.37 -13.91 -1.72
N LYS A 314 19.03 -14.45 -2.75
CA LYS A 314 20.30 -13.92 -3.25
C LYS A 314 20.19 -12.47 -3.69
N ASN A 315 19.11 -12.08 -4.36
CA ASN A 315 18.94 -10.74 -4.89
C ASN A 315 18.64 -9.72 -3.77
N LEU A 316 17.78 -10.07 -2.82
CA LEU A 316 17.49 -9.19 -1.68
C LEU A 316 18.75 -8.92 -0.84
N GLN A 317 19.60 -9.93 -0.66
CA GLN A 317 20.87 -9.82 0.05
C GLN A 317 21.91 -8.91 -0.64
N GLN A 318 21.72 -8.57 -1.93
CA GLN A 318 22.59 -7.62 -2.64
C GLN A 318 22.36 -6.16 -2.22
N LEU A 319 21.23 -5.86 -1.56
CA LEU A 319 21.01 -4.54 -0.98
C LEU A 319 22.12 -4.21 0.02
N GLU A 320 22.62 -2.98 -0.03
CA GLU A 320 23.54 -2.40 0.94
C GLU A 320 22.80 -2.09 2.24
N LYS A 321 21.60 -1.48 2.12
CA LYS A 321 20.69 -1.19 3.22
C LYS A 321 19.24 -1.46 2.83
N PHE A 322 18.49 -1.97 3.79
CA PHE A 322 17.03 -2.07 3.73
C PHE A 322 16.46 -1.36 4.96
N VAL A 323 16.01 -0.13 4.73
CA VAL A 323 15.47 0.77 5.76
C VAL A 323 13.96 0.63 5.79
N MET A 324 13.40 0.37 6.97
CA MET A 324 11.97 0.22 7.19
C MET A 324 11.52 1.28 8.20
N VAL A 325 10.62 2.16 7.77
CA VAL A 325 10.06 3.23 8.59
C VAL A 325 8.67 2.81 9.08
N LYS A 326 8.49 2.83 10.40
CA LYS A 326 7.22 2.57 11.09
C LYS A 326 6.57 3.84 11.61
N PHE A 327 5.27 4.03 11.38
CA PHE A 327 4.47 5.11 11.95
C PHE A 327 3.81 4.65 13.24
N LEU A 328 4.13 5.30 14.36
CA LEU A 328 3.73 4.83 15.69
C LEU A 328 2.25 5.05 16.00
N GLN A 329 1.54 5.87 15.22
CA GLN A 329 0.09 6.11 15.33
C GLN A 329 -0.63 5.79 14.03
N ASP A 330 -0.08 4.86 13.23
CA ASP A 330 -0.68 4.46 11.96
C ASP A 330 -2.09 3.91 12.18
N SER A 331 -3.07 4.55 11.54
CA SER A 331 -4.48 4.12 11.54
C SER A 331 -4.89 3.47 10.22
N VAL A 332 -3.93 3.32 9.29
CA VAL A 332 -4.11 2.77 7.94
C VAL A 332 -3.61 1.32 7.85
N VAL A 333 -2.42 1.03 8.35
CA VAL A 333 -1.82 -0.30 8.27
C VAL A 333 -2.25 -1.14 9.47
N ASP A 334 -2.91 -2.27 9.21
CA ASP A 334 -3.33 -3.21 10.25
C ASP A 334 -2.85 -4.63 9.92
N PRO A 335 -1.93 -5.21 10.72
CA PRO A 335 -1.25 -4.62 11.88
C PRO A 335 -0.12 -3.66 11.49
N VAL A 336 0.09 -2.60 12.26
CA VAL A 336 1.21 -1.64 12.11
C VAL A 336 2.58 -2.35 12.14
N ASP A 337 2.68 -3.50 12.81
CA ASP A 337 3.91 -4.31 12.83
C ASP A 337 4.37 -4.79 11.44
N SER A 338 3.47 -4.82 10.44
CA SER A 338 3.80 -5.13 9.05
C SER A 338 4.80 -4.16 8.43
N GLU A 339 4.86 -2.92 8.93
CA GLU A 339 5.84 -1.89 8.51
C GLU A 339 7.28 -2.27 8.85
N TRP A 340 7.46 -3.12 9.88
CA TRP A 340 8.74 -3.70 10.29
C TRP A 340 8.77 -5.21 10.07
N PHE A 341 8.02 -5.71 9.09
CA PHE A 341 8.02 -7.13 8.71
C PHE A 341 7.48 -8.09 9.79
N GLY A 342 6.89 -7.57 10.87
CA GLY A 342 6.12 -8.35 11.84
C GLY A 342 4.68 -8.56 11.37
N PHE A 343 3.93 -9.43 12.04
CA PHE A 343 2.53 -9.68 11.67
C PHE A 343 1.72 -10.29 12.82
N LEU A 344 0.45 -10.58 12.58
CA LEU A 344 -0.40 -11.37 13.48
C LEU A 344 0.10 -12.83 13.51
N LYS A 345 0.15 -13.44 14.70
CA LYS A 345 0.45 -14.87 14.84
C LYS A 345 -0.61 -15.72 14.13
N THR A 346 -0.19 -16.79 13.46
CA THR A 346 -1.09 -17.73 12.77
C THR A 346 -2.18 -18.30 13.68
N GLY A 347 -3.39 -18.41 13.14
CA GLY A 347 -4.58 -18.97 13.81
C GLY A 347 -5.39 -17.96 14.65
N GLN A 348 -4.98 -16.69 14.69
CA GLN A 348 -5.66 -15.65 15.48
C GLN A 348 -5.41 -14.24 14.89
N ALA A 349 -6.12 -13.23 15.41
CA ALA A 349 -6.09 -11.86 14.85
C ALA A 349 -5.92 -10.76 15.92
N LYS A 350 -5.15 -11.04 16.99
CA LYS A 350 -4.96 -10.13 18.13
C LYS A 350 -3.50 -9.94 18.53
N GLU A 351 -2.79 -11.03 18.79
CA GLU A 351 -1.37 -11.00 19.15
C GLU A 351 -0.51 -10.87 17.90
N THR A 352 0.46 -9.97 17.94
CA THR A 352 1.48 -9.85 16.90
C THR A 352 2.76 -10.59 17.30
N GLU A 353 3.54 -10.94 16.28
CA GLU A 353 4.93 -11.38 16.38
C GLU A 353 5.82 -10.46 15.56
N THR A 354 7.03 -10.26 16.05
CA THR A 354 8.09 -9.50 15.38
C THR A 354 8.69 -10.30 14.22
N LEU A 355 9.44 -9.62 13.34
CA LEU A 355 10.21 -10.30 12.28
C LEU A 355 11.06 -11.44 12.86
N GLN A 356 11.80 -11.20 13.94
CA GLN A 356 12.72 -12.16 14.55
C GLN A 356 12.01 -13.38 15.15
N GLU A 357 10.74 -13.24 15.54
CA GLU A 357 9.92 -14.34 16.06
C GLU A 357 9.33 -15.21 14.94
N SER A 358 9.16 -14.67 13.73
CA SER A 358 8.55 -15.36 12.60
C SER A 358 9.37 -16.54 12.06
N LEU A 359 8.69 -17.51 11.43
CA LEU A 359 9.33 -18.62 10.71
C LEU A 359 10.20 -18.12 9.53
N LEU A 360 9.74 -17.06 8.85
CA LEU A 360 10.45 -16.43 7.73
C LEU A 360 11.90 -16.07 8.10
N TYR A 361 12.09 -15.51 9.29
CA TYR A 361 13.40 -15.11 9.80
C TYR A 361 14.17 -16.29 10.39
N LYS A 362 13.52 -17.13 11.20
CA LYS A 362 14.17 -18.29 11.85
C LYS A 362 14.74 -19.29 10.86
N GLU A 363 14.05 -19.51 9.75
CA GLU A 363 14.50 -20.36 8.64
C GLU A 363 15.29 -19.58 7.57
N ASP A 364 15.41 -18.26 7.74
CA ASP A 364 16.13 -17.35 6.84
C ASP A 364 15.72 -17.48 5.36
N ARG A 365 14.42 -17.69 5.09
CA ARG A 365 13.93 -18.02 3.73
C ARG A 365 14.19 -16.91 2.70
N LEU A 366 14.25 -15.66 3.16
CA LEU A 366 14.59 -14.48 2.36
C LEU A 366 16.01 -13.95 2.59
N GLY A 367 16.78 -14.54 3.51
CA GLY A 367 18.10 -13.98 3.87
C GLY A 367 18.06 -12.83 4.87
N LEU A 368 16.90 -12.55 5.47
CA LEU A 368 16.71 -11.42 6.40
C LEU A 368 17.53 -11.58 7.69
N ALA A 369 17.70 -12.79 8.22
CA ALA A 369 18.52 -13.00 9.41
C ALA A 369 20.00 -12.78 9.14
N ALA A 370 20.47 -13.18 7.95
CA ALA A 370 21.82 -12.87 7.50
C ALA A 370 22.02 -11.37 7.25
N MET A 371 21.01 -10.68 6.70
CA MET A 371 21.04 -9.22 6.50
C MET A 371 21.04 -8.45 7.83
N ASP A 372 20.23 -8.88 8.80
CA ASP A 372 20.16 -8.28 10.14
C ASP A 372 21.52 -8.41 10.86
N LYS A 373 22.11 -9.62 10.85
CA LYS A 373 23.45 -9.87 11.40
C LYS A 373 24.56 -9.04 10.71
N ALA A 374 24.38 -8.71 9.43
CA ALA A 374 25.27 -7.86 8.66
C ALA A 374 24.93 -6.36 8.77
N GLU A 375 24.03 -5.99 9.69
CA GLU A 375 23.56 -4.61 9.93
C GLU A 375 22.99 -3.94 8.67
N LYS A 376 22.43 -4.73 7.75
CA LYS A 376 21.79 -4.22 6.53
C LYS A 376 20.35 -3.79 6.76
N LEU A 377 19.67 -4.39 7.73
CA LEU A 377 18.31 -3.99 8.12
C LEU A 377 18.37 -2.79 9.06
N VAL A 378 17.60 -1.74 8.77
CA VAL A 378 17.49 -0.55 9.62
C VAL A 378 16.02 -0.32 9.95
N PHE A 379 15.72 -0.25 11.24
CA PHE A 379 14.37 -0.04 11.75
C PHE A 379 14.25 1.39 12.30
N LEU A 380 13.52 2.25 11.59
CA LEU A 380 13.24 3.63 11.99
C LEU A 380 11.77 3.77 12.39
N ALA A 381 11.50 4.59 13.39
CA ALA A 381 10.13 4.89 13.81
C ALA A 381 9.93 6.40 13.87
N THR A 382 8.74 6.85 13.48
CA THR A 382 8.32 8.24 13.62
C THR A 382 6.96 8.32 14.33
N LYS A 383 6.74 9.42 15.04
CA LYS A 383 5.40 9.79 15.48
C LYS A 383 4.61 10.32 14.28
N GLY A 384 3.29 10.14 14.33
CA GLY A 384 2.39 10.49 13.23
C GLY A 384 1.56 9.30 12.78
N ASP A 385 0.48 9.63 12.09
CA ASP A 385 -0.33 8.67 11.33
C ASP A 385 0.39 8.29 10.02
N HIS A 386 -0.25 7.46 9.19
CA HIS A 386 0.31 6.91 7.97
C HIS A 386 0.92 7.98 7.05
N LEU A 387 2.19 7.80 6.70
CA LEU A 387 2.98 8.72 5.86
C LEU A 387 3.09 10.16 6.40
N GLN A 388 2.74 10.39 7.68
CA GLN A 388 2.86 11.69 8.32
C GLN A 388 4.23 11.84 8.99
N PHE A 389 5.12 12.61 8.38
CA PHE A 389 6.42 12.97 8.93
C PHE A 389 6.77 14.43 8.59
N THR A 390 7.68 15.04 9.36
CA THR A 390 8.16 16.40 9.07
C THR A 390 9.36 16.37 8.13
N ARG A 391 9.62 17.49 7.44
CA ARG A 391 10.82 17.64 6.60
C ARG A 391 12.10 17.49 7.42
N GLU A 392 12.13 17.99 8.65
CA GLU A 392 13.29 17.87 9.54
C GLU A 392 13.57 16.40 9.86
N TRP A 393 12.52 15.62 10.17
CA TRP A 393 12.68 14.18 10.43
C TRP A 393 13.16 13.45 9.17
N PHE A 394 12.58 13.74 8.00
CA PHE A 394 13.00 13.15 6.72
C PHE A 394 14.48 13.45 6.43
N ASN A 395 14.89 14.72 6.56
CA ASN A 395 16.24 15.15 6.29
C ASN A 395 17.25 14.49 7.24
N GLN A 396 16.91 14.36 8.51
CA GLN A 396 17.80 13.77 9.51
C GLN A 396 17.92 12.24 9.39
N ASN A 397 16.83 11.55 9.01
CA ASN A 397 16.76 10.10 9.13
C ASN A 397 16.79 9.36 7.79
N LEU A 398 16.37 9.96 6.68
CA LEU A 398 16.28 9.28 5.38
C LEU A 398 17.31 9.77 4.35
N LEU A 399 17.62 11.06 4.30
CA LEU A 399 18.66 11.57 3.38
C LEU A 399 20.04 10.91 3.55
N PRO A 400 20.51 10.52 4.76
CA PRO A 400 21.79 9.82 4.89
C PRO A 400 21.90 8.50 4.11
N TYR A 401 20.77 7.92 3.70
CA TYR A 401 20.70 6.70 2.89
C TYR A 401 20.61 6.96 1.38
N LEU A 402 20.55 8.23 0.97
CA LEU A 402 20.42 8.66 -0.43
C LEU A 402 21.69 9.33 -0.99
N GLY A 403 22.65 9.65 -0.12
CA GLY A 403 23.89 10.36 -0.44
C GLY A 403 25.01 9.52 -1.04
#